data_AF-A0AAV7KCJ2-F1
#
_entry.id   AF-A0AAV7KCJ2-F1
#
_cell.length_a   1.000
_cell.length_b   1.000
_cell.length_c   1.000
_cell.angle_alpha   90.00
_cell.angle_beta   90.00
_cell.angle_gamma   90.00
#
_symmetry.space_group_name_H-M   'P 1'
#
loop_
_entity.id
_entity.type
_entity.pdbx_description
1 polymer ?
#
loop_
_entity_poly.entity_id
_entity_poly.type
_entity_poly.pdbx_seq_one_letter_code
_entity_poly.pdbx_strand_id
1 'polypeptide(L)'
;MIRKSVEQSPRHSSRKRSQSFGNVCKISRTTMLRVLKQDLGTFLYRIQIYHKLTAADMTRRLDMVNVLIRKVEDCQGFLSDLWTRDEAHCHLDGQVNSHNNIYWGTKAPIQVTQSHFTPQK
;
A
#
# COMPACT_ATOMS: atom_id res chain seq x y z
N MET A 1 -10.56 17.87 18.66
CA MET A 1 -11.26 16.59 18.41
C MET A 1 -10.61 15.79 17.28
N ILE A 2 -10.45 16.36 16.07
CA ILE A 2 -9.83 15.66 14.93
C ILE A 2 -8.37 15.29 15.21
N ARG A 3 -7.58 16.18 15.83
CA ARG A 3 -6.20 15.90 16.27
C ARG A 3 -6.11 14.61 17.09
N LYS A 4 -6.92 14.49 18.15
CA LYS A 4 -6.99 13.30 19.02
C LYS A 4 -7.34 12.03 18.23
N SER A 5 -8.26 12.12 17.27
CA SER A 5 -8.58 10.99 16.40
C SER A 5 -7.40 10.57 15.53
N VAL A 6 -6.62 11.53 15.01
CA VAL A 6 -5.42 11.23 14.22
C VAL A 6 -4.37 10.52 15.07
N GLU A 7 -4.14 11.00 16.29
CA GLU A 7 -3.23 10.38 17.26
C GLU A 7 -3.67 8.96 17.67
N GLN A 8 -4.96 8.76 17.94
CA GLN A 8 -5.51 7.46 18.36
C GLN A 8 -5.55 6.41 17.24
N SER A 9 -5.73 6.83 15.99
CA SER A 9 -5.92 5.89 14.88
C SER A 9 -5.33 6.43 13.58
N PRO A 10 -4.01 6.64 13.48
CA PRO A 10 -3.37 7.35 12.36
C PRO A 10 -3.57 6.68 11.00
N ARG A 11 -3.88 5.37 10.98
CA ARG A 11 -4.08 4.58 9.76
C ARG A 11 -5.45 4.75 9.08
N HIS A 12 -6.38 5.47 9.70
CA HIS A 12 -7.70 5.67 9.09
C HIS A 12 -7.65 6.63 7.90
N SER A 13 -8.33 6.23 6.81
CA SER A 13 -8.51 7.08 5.64
C SER A 13 -9.35 8.31 5.94
N SER A 14 -9.16 9.37 5.14
CA SER A 14 -9.97 10.59 5.28
C SER A 14 -11.46 10.30 5.10
N ARG A 15 -11.81 9.33 4.25
CA ARG A 15 -13.19 8.84 4.07
C ARG A 15 -13.71 8.17 5.34
N LYS A 16 -12.98 7.20 5.89
CA LYS A 16 -13.39 6.48 7.10
C LYS A 16 -13.53 7.45 8.28
N ARG A 17 -12.60 8.40 8.43
CA ARG A 17 -12.70 9.45 9.46
C ARG A 17 -13.93 10.33 9.26
N SER A 18 -14.14 10.87 8.05
CA SER A 18 -15.30 11.71 7.76
C SER A 18 -16.61 10.98 8.07
N GLN A 19 -16.70 9.68 7.78
CA GLN A 19 -17.85 8.83 8.15
C GLN A 19 -17.99 8.66 9.68
N SER A 20 -16.90 8.33 10.39
CA SER A 20 -16.93 8.20 11.86
C SER A 20 -17.35 9.49 12.55
N PHE A 21 -16.93 10.65 12.01
CA PHE A 21 -17.34 11.94 12.52
C PHE A 21 -18.74 12.32 12.07
N GLY A 22 -19.26 11.83 10.94
CA GLY A 22 -20.58 12.18 10.41
C GLY A 22 -21.75 11.98 11.38
N ASN A 23 -21.62 11.07 12.35
CA ASN A 23 -22.60 10.82 13.40
C ASN A 23 -22.55 11.84 14.57
N VAL A 24 -21.44 12.55 14.73
CA VAL A 24 -21.21 13.55 15.80
C VAL A 24 -21.17 14.98 15.23
N CYS A 25 -20.61 15.14 14.03
CA CYS A 25 -20.46 16.40 13.30
C CYS A 25 -20.35 16.08 11.80
N LYS A 26 -21.29 16.57 10.98
CA LYS A 26 -21.36 16.29 9.52
C LYS A 26 -20.24 17.00 8.75
N ILE A 27 -19.02 16.48 8.84
CA ILE A 27 -17.84 17.02 8.17
C ILE A 27 -17.66 16.34 6.80
N SER A 28 -17.63 17.15 5.74
CA SER A 28 -17.36 16.67 4.39
C SER A 28 -15.93 16.11 4.26
N ARG A 29 -15.71 15.20 3.31
CA ARG A 29 -14.38 14.63 3.04
C ARG A 29 -13.35 15.70 2.66
N THR A 30 -13.76 16.72 1.91
CA THR A 30 -12.87 17.81 1.46
C THR A 30 -12.45 18.68 2.63
N THR A 31 -13.38 19.02 3.52
CA THR A 31 -13.07 19.73 4.78
C THR A 31 -12.12 18.91 5.64
N MET A 32 -12.37 17.60 5.78
CA MET A 32 -11.50 16.70 6.55
C MET A 32 -10.07 16.69 6.02
N LEU A 33 -9.90 16.61 4.69
CA LEU A 33 -8.57 16.66 4.06
C LEU A 33 -7.88 18.01 4.26
N ARG A 34 -8.64 19.12 4.22
CA ARG A 34 -8.12 20.46 4.49
C ARG A 34 -7.58 20.55 5.91
N VAL A 35 -8.36 20.12 6.91
CA VAL A 35 -7.94 20.11 8.31
C VAL A 35 -6.69 19.25 8.52
N LEU A 36 -6.63 18.07 7.89
CA LEU A 36 -5.46 17.17 8.00
C LEU A 36 -4.18 17.81 7.45
N LYS A 37 -4.25 18.47 6.30
CA LYS A 37 -3.07 19.04 5.62
C LYS A 37 -2.69 20.43 6.13
N GLN A 38 -3.66 21.31 6.31
CA GLN A 38 -3.43 22.73 6.61
C GLN A 38 -3.39 22.98 8.11
N ASP A 39 -4.40 22.52 8.86
CA ASP A 39 -4.51 22.84 10.29
C ASP A 39 -3.64 21.93 11.17
N LEU A 40 -3.49 20.67 10.76
CA LEU A 40 -2.72 19.65 11.49
C LEU A 40 -1.31 19.45 10.94
N GLY A 41 -1.02 19.91 9.72
CA GLY A 41 0.29 19.74 9.08
C GLY A 41 0.68 18.27 8.87
N THR A 42 -0.30 17.37 8.72
CA THR A 42 -0.04 15.93 8.54
C THR A 42 0.06 15.57 7.06
N PHE A 43 0.94 14.62 6.78
CA PHE A 43 1.16 14.06 5.45
C PHE A 43 0.60 12.65 5.36
N LEU A 44 0.22 12.28 4.15
CA LEU A 44 -0.23 10.93 3.82
C LEU A 44 0.98 10.08 3.44
N TYR A 45 1.29 9.07 4.23
CA TYR A 45 2.28 8.05 3.93
C TYR A 45 1.58 6.78 3.49
N ARG A 46 1.96 6.22 2.33
CA ARG A 46 1.47 4.93 1.86
C ARG A 46 2.37 3.84 2.40
N ILE A 47 1.80 2.93 3.19
CA ILE A 47 2.52 1.78 3.72
C ILE A 47 2.65 0.77 2.59
N GLN A 48 3.87 0.34 2.33
CA GLN A 48 4.18 -0.70 1.35
C GLN A 48 4.48 -2.01 2.09
N ILE A 49 3.97 -3.11 1.56
CA ILE A 49 4.25 -4.45 2.07
C ILE A 49 5.19 -5.11 1.07
N TYR A 50 6.31 -5.63 1.56
CA TYR A 50 7.31 -6.30 0.76
C TYR A 50 7.54 -7.70 1.31
N HIS A 51 7.76 -8.67 0.42
CA HIS A 51 8.35 -9.94 0.83
C HIS A 51 9.78 -9.69 1.31
N LYS A 52 10.19 -10.40 2.36
CA LYS A 52 11.58 -10.38 2.83
C LYS A 52 12.43 -11.11 1.79
N LEU A 53 13.33 -10.41 1.11
CA LEU A 53 14.30 -11.03 0.21
C LEU A 53 15.48 -11.59 1.01
N THR A 54 15.89 -12.82 0.70
CA THR A 54 17.17 -13.37 1.13
C THR A 54 18.27 -13.03 0.12
N ALA A 55 19.54 -13.14 0.52
CA ALA A 55 20.67 -12.95 -0.40
C ALA A 55 20.59 -13.89 -1.61
N ALA A 56 20.15 -15.14 -1.40
CA ALA A 56 19.96 -16.12 -2.47
C ALA A 56 18.82 -15.72 -3.44
N ASP A 57 17.74 -15.11 -2.93
CA ASP A 57 16.67 -14.57 -3.80
C ASP A 57 17.18 -13.42 -4.67
N MET A 58 18.07 -12.58 -4.13
CA MET A 58 18.66 -11.47 -4.89
C MET A 58 19.48 -12.00 -6.07
N THR A 59 20.36 -12.99 -5.83
CA THR A 59 21.14 -13.63 -6.89
C THR A 59 20.23 -14.27 -7.95
N ARG A 60 19.24 -15.07 -7.53
CA ARG A 60 18.29 -15.71 -8.47
C ARG A 60 17.53 -14.70 -9.33
N ARG A 61 17.13 -13.56 -8.76
CA ARG A 61 16.45 -12.49 -9.50
C ARG A 61 17.37 -11.85 -10.53
N LEU A 62 18.63 -11.59 -10.19
CA LEU A 62 19.60 -11.04 -11.13
C LEU A 62 19.89 -12.01 -12.27
N ASP A 63 20.09 -13.29 -11.96
CA ASP A 63 20.32 -14.33 -12.98
C ASP A 63 19.14 -14.44 -13.95
N MET A 64 17.91 -14.43 -13.42
CA MET A 64 16.69 -14.43 -14.23
C MET A 64 16.62 -13.21 -15.16
N VAL A 65 16.93 -12.01 -14.65
CA VAL A 65 16.92 -10.78 -15.45
C VAL A 65 17.98 -10.85 -16.55
N ASN A 66 19.18 -11.33 -16.26
CA ASN A 66 20.24 -11.51 -17.26
C ASN A 66 19.82 -12.48 -18.37
N VAL A 67 19.14 -13.58 -18.03
CA VAL A 67 18.59 -14.53 -19.01
C VAL A 67 17.51 -13.88 -19.87
N LEU A 68 16.61 -13.09 -19.26
CA LEU A 68 15.55 -12.39 -19.99
C LEU A 68 16.11 -11.35 -20.95
N ILE A 69 17.11 -10.57 -20.53
CA ILE A 69 17.78 -9.57 -21.39
C ILE A 69 18.38 -10.26 -22.62
N ARG A 70 19.14 -11.35 -22.44
CA ARG A 70 19.70 -12.11 -23.55
C ARG A 70 18.63 -12.62 -24.51
N LYS A 71 17.51 -13.15 -23.97
CA LYS A 71 16.39 -13.60 -24.82
C LYS A 71 15.74 -12.46 -25.62
N VAL A 72 15.68 -11.26 -25.05
CA VAL A 72 15.16 -10.08 -25.76
C VAL A 72 16.12 -9.64 -26.86
N GLU A 73 17.43 -9.74 -26.65
CA GLU A 73 18.47 -9.36 -27.61
C GLU A 73 18.63 -10.41 -28.74
N ASP A 74 18.63 -11.69 -28.40
CA ASP A 74 18.93 -12.79 -29.31
C ASP A 74 17.70 -13.26 -30.13
N CYS A 75 16.48 -13.04 -29.63
CA CYS A 75 15.25 -13.50 -30.26
C CYS A 75 14.37 -12.32 -30.68
N GLN A 76 14.41 -11.97 -31.97
CA GLN A 76 13.53 -10.97 -32.55
C GLN A 76 12.06 -11.36 -32.32
N GLY A 77 11.28 -10.46 -31.72
CA GLY A 77 9.86 -10.70 -31.45
C GLY A 77 9.55 -11.40 -30.13
N PHE A 78 10.55 -11.80 -29.32
CA PHE A 78 10.34 -12.50 -28.04
C PHE A 78 9.32 -11.82 -27.12
N LEU A 79 9.37 -10.49 -27.00
CA LEU A 79 8.41 -9.73 -26.19
C LEU A 79 6.98 -9.73 -26.77
N SER A 80 6.85 -9.85 -28.09
CA SER A 80 5.53 -9.91 -28.76
C SER A 80 4.86 -11.26 -28.54
N ASP A 81 5.66 -12.33 -28.39
CA ASP A 81 5.19 -13.69 -28.15
C ASP A 81 5.08 -14.04 -26.66
N LEU A 82 5.56 -13.17 -25.78
CA LEU A 82 5.55 -13.40 -24.33
C LEU A 82 4.14 -13.20 -23.77
N TRP A 83 3.45 -14.30 -23.49
CA TRP A 83 2.20 -14.30 -22.73
C TRP A 83 2.42 -14.76 -21.30
N THR A 84 2.02 -13.92 -20.33
CA THR A 84 2.06 -14.27 -18.90
C THR A 84 0.66 -14.29 -18.33
N ARG A 85 0.43 -15.21 -17.39
CA ARG A 85 -0.80 -15.30 -16.61
C ARG A 85 -0.46 -15.22 -15.14
N ASP A 86 -1.27 -14.49 -14.38
CA ASP A 86 -1.21 -14.46 -12.93
C ASP A 86 -2.60 -14.76 -12.37
N GLU A 87 -2.65 -15.32 -11.16
CA GLU A 87 -3.88 -15.61 -10.44
C GLU A 87 -3.99 -14.71 -9.21
N ALA A 88 -5.13 -14.06 -9.04
CA ALA A 88 -5.39 -13.19 -7.90
C ALA A 88 -6.67 -13.63 -7.18
N HIS A 89 -6.57 -13.81 -5.86
CA HIS A 89 -7.73 -14.04 -5.01
C HIS A 89 -8.40 -12.70 -4.66
N CYS A 90 -9.69 -12.58 -4.99
CA CYS A 90 -10.51 -11.41 -4.65
C CYS A 90 -11.58 -11.81 -3.64
N HIS A 91 -11.47 -11.34 -2.40
CA HIS A 91 -12.47 -11.58 -1.37
C HIS A 91 -13.59 -10.53 -1.45
N LEU A 92 -14.86 -10.97 -1.33
CA LEU A 92 -16.05 -10.10 -1.39
C LEU A 92 -16.37 -9.41 -0.05
N ASP A 93 -15.70 -9.83 1.02
CA ASP A 93 -15.91 -9.34 2.39
C ASP A 93 -15.25 -7.97 2.68
N GLY A 94 -14.58 -7.39 1.68
CA GLY A 94 -13.89 -6.10 1.79
C GLY A 94 -12.61 -6.16 2.61
N GLN A 95 -12.14 -7.35 2.99
CA GLN A 95 -10.87 -7.49 3.67
C GLN A 95 -9.69 -7.28 2.71
N VAL A 96 -8.81 -6.36 3.13
CA VAL A 96 -7.47 -6.06 2.62
C VAL A 96 -7.40 -5.68 1.14
N ASN A 97 -7.92 -4.50 0.83
CA ASN A 97 -7.33 -3.74 -0.27
C ASN A 97 -6.10 -2.99 0.24
N SER A 98 -4.90 -3.37 -0.24
CA SER A 98 -3.62 -2.68 0.02
C SER A 98 -3.63 -1.19 -0.34
N HIS A 99 -4.64 -0.72 -1.09
CA HIS A 99 -4.90 0.71 -1.33
C HIS A 99 -5.26 1.50 -0.07
N ASN A 100 -5.79 0.85 0.97
CA ASN A 100 -6.14 1.49 2.25
C ASN A 100 -5.01 1.42 3.29
N ASN A 101 -3.84 0.87 2.93
CA ASN A 101 -2.65 0.85 3.78
C ASN A 101 -1.99 2.23 3.77
N ILE A 102 -2.56 3.14 4.54
CA ILE A 102 -2.11 4.52 4.66
C ILE A 102 -1.89 4.90 6.12
N TYR A 103 -1.07 5.92 6.32
CA TYR A 103 -0.73 6.47 7.63
C TYR A 103 -0.72 8.00 7.52
N TRP A 104 -1.44 8.67 8.42
CA TRP A 104 -1.39 10.12 8.56
C TRP A 104 -0.48 10.50 9.73
N GLY A 105 0.54 11.31 9.46
CA GLY A 105 1.46 11.79 10.49
C GLY A 105 2.26 12.99 10.03
N THR A 106 2.90 13.69 10.96
CA THR A 106 3.81 14.80 10.65
C THR A 106 5.19 14.31 10.21
N LYS A 107 5.54 13.07 10.54
CA LYS A 107 6.77 12.38 10.13
C LYS A 107 6.44 11.01 9.57
N ALA A 108 7.34 10.49 8.73
CA ALA A 108 7.21 9.16 8.18
C ALA A 108 7.27 8.12 9.32
N PRO A 109 6.42 7.07 9.28
CA PRO A 109 6.51 5.99 10.25
C PRO A 109 7.83 5.22 10.05
N ILE A 110 8.63 5.07 11.10
CA ILE A 110 9.91 4.32 11.09
C ILE A 110 9.67 2.80 11.24
N GLN A 111 8.45 2.40 11.57
CA GLN A 111 8.15 1.03 11.98
C GLN A 111 8.10 0.08 10.77
N VAL A 112 9.07 -0.83 10.71
CA VAL A 112 8.99 -2.03 9.86
C VAL A 112 8.47 -3.17 10.73
N THR A 113 7.33 -3.74 10.37
CA THR A 113 6.77 -4.91 11.06
C THR A 113 6.94 -6.13 10.16
N GLN A 114 7.53 -7.19 10.70
CA GLN A 114 7.56 -8.51 10.06
C GLN A 114 6.39 -9.32 10.61
N SER A 115 5.48 -9.73 9.74
CA SER A 115 4.41 -10.65 10.07
C SER A 115 4.46 -11.85 9.13
N HIS A 116 4.22 -13.05 9.67
CA HIS A 116 3.98 -14.21 8.83
C HIS A 116 2.66 -14.00 8.10
N PHE A 117 2.71 -13.93 6.77
CA PHE A 117 1.48 -13.86 5.97
C PHE A 117 0.91 -15.27 5.86
N THR A 118 -0.18 -15.53 6.57
CA THR A 118 -0.96 -16.75 6.39
C THR A 118 -2.17 -16.36 5.52
N PRO A 119 -2.30 -16.88 4.29
CA PRO A 119 -3.49 -16.63 3.49
C PRO A 119 -4.71 -17.17 4.26
N GLN A 120 -5.72 -16.32 4.46
CA GLN A 120 -6.99 -16.78 5.01
C GLN A 120 -7.73 -17.54 3.89
N LYS A 121 -8.11 -18.78 4.19
CA LYS A 121 -8.87 -19.66 3.28
C LYS A 121 -10.30 -19.17 3.15
#